data_AF-A0A1X2G955-F1
#
_entry.id   AF-A0A1X2G955-F1
#
_cell.length_a   1.000
_cell.length_b   1.000
_cell.length_c   1.000
_cell.angle_alpha   90.00
_cell.angle_beta   90.00
_cell.angle_gamma   90.00
#
_symmetry.space_group_name_H-M   'P 1'
#
loop_
_entity.id
_entity.type
_entity.pdbx_description
1 polymer ?
#
loop_
_entity_poly.entity_id
_entity_poly.type
_entity_poly.pdbx_seq_one_letter_code
_entity_poly.pdbx_strand_id
1 'polypeptide(L)'
;GENARELANYVANLRSVDHAFLDILPKLHTISENYAHASIAAAFNWDEVAADLVDHEGDWFIVAFRSVRKAQADNHLLFEADEKAQEEAIHSGGLLKYWYGDLNFHRECLAMCIWVNREFALKATHKPLHLQAAKLANEMYDTYQLERYTLSKKKGE
;
A
#
# COMPACT_ATOMS: atom_id res chain seq x y z
N GLY A 1 -17.81 -1.02 -18.53
CA GLY A 1 -18.51 -2.01 -17.70
C GLY A 1 -18.88 -1.40 -16.36
N GLU A 2 -19.66 -2.10 -15.54
CA GLU A 2 -20.06 -1.64 -14.20
C GLU A 2 -18.85 -1.29 -13.33
N ASN A 3 -17.77 -2.08 -13.39
CA ASN A 3 -16.53 -1.86 -12.64
C ASN A 3 -15.89 -0.48 -12.92
N ALA A 4 -15.87 -0.05 -14.19
CA ALA A 4 -15.31 1.25 -14.57
C ALA A 4 -16.16 2.42 -14.04
N ARG A 5 -17.47 2.22 -13.92
CA ARG A 5 -18.40 3.22 -13.39
C ARG A 5 -18.31 3.30 -11.87
N GLU A 6 -18.15 2.18 -11.18
CA GLU A 6 -17.93 2.14 -9.73
C GLU A 6 -16.61 2.80 -9.34
N LEU A 7 -15.53 2.52 -10.08
CA LEU A 7 -14.23 3.16 -9.87
C LEU A 7 -14.31 4.68 -10.13
N ALA A 8 -14.96 5.10 -11.21
CA ALA A 8 -15.15 6.52 -11.51
C ALA A 8 -15.98 7.25 -10.44
N ASN A 9 -17.04 6.62 -9.94
CA ASN A 9 -17.84 7.16 -8.84
C ASN A 9 -17.06 7.24 -7.54
N TYR A 10 -16.19 6.26 -7.24
CA TYR A 10 -15.33 6.32 -6.07
C TYR A 10 -14.34 7.49 -6.18
N VAL A 11 -13.63 7.60 -7.30
CA VAL A 11 -12.67 8.68 -7.54
C VAL A 11 -13.37 10.03 -7.39
N ALA A 12 -14.58 10.20 -7.93
CA ALA A 12 -15.35 11.44 -7.79
C ALA A 12 -15.77 11.80 -6.36
N ASN A 13 -15.78 10.84 -5.42
CA ASN A 13 -16.18 11.06 -4.02
C ASN A 13 -14.99 11.24 -3.07
N LEU A 14 -13.77 11.29 -3.59
CA LEU A 14 -12.58 11.55 -2.81
C LEU A 14 -12.56 12.99 -2.27
N ARG A 15 -11.88 13.20 -1.14
CA ARG A 15 -11.63 14.57 -0.66
C ARG A 15 -10.72 15.28 -1.66
N SER A 16 -10.80 16.61 -1.75
CA SER A 16 -9.88 17.39 -2.60
C SER A 16 -8.41 17.07 -2.33
N VAL A 17 -8.04 16.83 -1.06
CA VAL A 17 -6.68 16.46 -0.67
C VAL A 17 -6.28 15.05 -1.11
N ASP A 18 -7.24 14.11 -1.20
CA ASP A 18 -6.96 12.76 -1.70
C ASP A 18 -6.68 12.79 -3.21
N HIS A 19 -7.39 13.63 -3.96
CA HIS A 19 -7.10 13.89 -5.38
C HIS A 19 -5.70 14.47 -5.57
N ALA A 20 -5.37 15.54 -4.83
CA ALA A 20 -4.04 16.14 -4.90
C ALA A 20 -2.95 15.12 -4.53
N PHE A 21 -3.19 14.26 -3.54
CA PHE A 21 -2.23 13.24 -3.15
C PHE A 21 -2.07 12.16 -4.21
N LEU A 22 -3.16 11.73 -4.88
CA LEU A 22 -3.08 10.80 -6.01
C LEU A 22 -2.19 11.30 -7.14
N ASP A 23 -2.24 12.60 -7.45
CA ASP A 23 -1.40 13.20 -8.50
C ASP A 23 0.10 13.18 -8.17
N ILE A 24 0.45 13.12 -6.87
CA ILE A 24 1.83 13.18 -6.38
C ILE A 24 2.38 11.80 -6.01
N LEU A 25 1.52 10.85 -5.63
CA LEU A 25 1.89 9.48 -5.28
C LEU A 25 2.76 8.72 -6.32
N PRO A 26 2.72 9.03 -7.63
CA PRO A 26 3.71 8.50 -8.59
C PRO A 26 5.16 8.89 -8.29
N LYS A 27 5.41 10.03 -7.62
CA LYS A 27 6.74 10.51 -7.21
C LYS A 27 7.26 9.85 -5.92
N LEU A 28 6.38 9.15 -5.18
CA LEU A 28 6.78 8.42 -3.97
C LEU A 28 7.74 7.29 -4.35
N HIS A 29 8.96 7.38 -3.83
CA HIS A 29 10.01 6.39 -4.01
C HIS A 29 10.79 6.20 -2.71
N THR A 30 11.53 5.10 -2.65
CA THR A 30 12.41 4.84 -1.51
C THR A 30 13.71 5.64 -1.62
N ILE A 31 14.17 6.18 -0.51
CA ILE A 31 15.46 6.90 -0.38
C ILE A 31 16.51 6.08 0.38
N SER A 32 16.20 4.83 0.71
CA SER A 32 17.06 3.95 1.49
C SER A 32 17.16 2.59 0.82
N GLU A 33 18.37 2.15 0.46
CA GLU A 33 18.60 0.79 -0.04
C GLU A 33 18.20 -0.30 0.97
N ASN A 34 18.06 0.07 2.25
CA ASN A 34 17.65 -0.81 3.33
C ASN A 34 16.17 -0.62 3.72
N TYR A 35 15.31 -0.23 2.78
CA TYR A 35 13.88 0.02 3.04
C TYR A 35 13.15 -1.18 3.66
N ALA A 36 13.62 -2.41 3.43
CA ALA A 36 13.07 -3.63 4.01
C ALA A 36 13.14 -3.65 5.55
N HIS A 37 14.06 -2.88 6.14
CA HIS A 37 14.27 -2.78 7.60
C HIS A 37 14.12 -1.36 8.15
N ALA A 38 14.32 -0.34 7.32
CA ALA A 38 14.13 1.05 7.74
C ALA A 38 12.66 1.34 8.09
N SER A 39 12.44 2.22 9.06
CA SER A 39 11.08 2.68 9.39
C SER A 39 10.42 3.30 8.16
N ILE A 40 9.09 3.18 8.04
CA ILE A 40 8.37 3.76 6.91
C ILE A 40 8.67 5.26 6.77
N ALA A 41 8.77 5.99 7.89
CA ALA A 41 9.10 7.42 7.90
C ALA A 41 10.51 7.73 7.34
N ALA A 42 11.50 6.85 7.52
CA ALA A 42 12.87 7.07 7.05
C ALA A 42 13.16 6.41 5.69
N ALA A 43 12.27 5.53 5.22
CA ALA A 43 12.50 4.74 4.01
C ALA A 43 12.11 5.44 2.71
N PHE A 44 11.27 6.48 2.77
CA PHE A 44 10.69 7.14 1.59
C PHE A 44 10.89 8.65 1.59
N ASN A 45 10.80 9.27 0.42
CA ASN A 45 10.92 10.71 0.19
C ASN A 45 9.68 11.53 0.66
N TRP A 46 9.18 11.28 1.87
CA TRP A 46 7.94 11.90 2.36
C TRP A 46 7.98 13.44 2.33
N ASP A 47 9.13 14.04 2.63
CA ASP A 47 9.29 15.50 2.63
C ASP A 47 9.10 16.10 1.23
N GLU A 48 9.60 15.44 0.18
CA GLU A 48 9.39 15.87 -1.21
C GLU A 48 7.92 15.76 -1.62
N VAL A 49 7.27 14.67 -1.21
CA VAL A 49 5.84 14.44 -1.46
C VAL A 49 4.98 15.47 -0.71
N ALA A 50 5.36 15.81 0.53
CA ALA A 50 4.66 16.80 1.36
C ALA A 50 4.80 18.22 0.81
N ALA A 51 5.98 18.58 0.29
CA ALA A 51 6.24 19.89 -0.32
C ALA A 51 5.33 20.17 -1.53
N ASP A 52 5.02 19.14 -2.33
CA ASP A 52 4.07 19.25 -3.44
C ASP A 52 2.60 19.36 -2.99
N LEU A 53 2.32 19.13 -1.70
CA LEU A 53 1.00 19.25 -1.05
C LEU A 53 0.87 20.50 -0.17
N VAL A 54 1.72 21.53 -0.34
CA VAL A 54 1.84 22.69 0.59
C VAL A 54 0.50 23.28 1.05
N ASP A 55 -0.46 23.46 0.15
CA ASP A 55 -1.76 24.09 0.42
C ASP A 55 -2.81 23.16 1.04
N HIS A 56 -2.52 21.87 1.09
CA HIS A 56 -3.43 20.83 1.55
C HIS A 56 -3.09 20.37 2.98
N GLU A 57 -4.11 19.92 3.70
CA GLU A 57 -3.97 19.13 4.91
C GLU A 57 -4.78 17.85 4.78
N GLY A 58 -4.26 16.76 5.33
CA GLY A 58 -4.89 15.46 5.18
C GLY A 58 -4.28 14.42 6.08
N ASP A 59 -5.02 13.33 6.20
CA ASP A 59 -4.62 12.13 6.90
C ASP A 59 -4.98 10.90 6.07
N TRP A 60 -4.13 9.89 6.13
CA TRP A 60 -4.24 8.65 5.38
C TRP A 60 -3.80 7.49 6.24
N PHE A 61 -4.12 6.28 5.80
CA PHE A 61 -3.79 5.06 6.51
C PHE A 61 -2.84 4.21 5.71
N ILE A 62 -1.74 3.79 6.32
CA ILE A 62 -0.74 2.93 5.70
C ILE A 62 -0.80 1.55 6.34
N VAL A 63 -0.77 0.52 5.50
CA VAL A 63 -0.45 -0.84 5.91
C VAL A 63 0.85 -1.24 5.22
N ALA A 64 1.87 -1.60 6.01
CA ALA A 64 3.14 -2.09 5.51
C ALA A 64 3.29 -3.58 5.88
N PHE A 65 3.63 -4.39 4.89
CA PHE A 65 3.87 -5.82 5.01
C PHE A 65 5.36 -6.08 4.80
N ARG A 66 6.07 -6.36 5.90
CA ARG A 66 7.46 -6.81 5.86
C ARG A 66 7.49 -8.32 5.93
N SER A 67 8.36 -8.94 5.15
CA SER A 67 8.36 -10.39 5.06
C SER A 67 9.73 -10.96 4.76
N VAL A 68 9.94 -12.20 5.19
CA VAL A 68 11.03 -13.08 4.77
C VAL A 68 10.39 -14.30 4.10
N ARG A 69 10.58 -14.48 2.80
CA ARG A 69 10.04 -15.63 2.07
C ARG A 69 10.78 -16.91 2.45
N LYS A 70 10.07 -18.03 2.48
CA LYS A 70 10.70 -19.36 2.57
C LYS A 70 11.63 -19.57 1.38
N ALA A 71 12.70 -20.34 1.57
CA ALA A 71 13.64 -20.65 0.49
C ALA A 71 12.99 -21.37 -0.71
N GLN A 72 11.95 -22.15 -0.43
CA GLN A 72 11.15 -22.93 -1.38
C GLN A 72 9.81 -22.26 -1.72
N ALA A 73 9.63 -20.99 -1.37
CA ALA A 73 8.38 -20.27 -1.66
C ALA A 73 8.12 -20.24 -3.17
N ASP A 74 6.88 -20.50 -3.55
CA ASP A 74 6.43 -20.32 -4.93
C ASP A 74 6.18 -18.82 -5.18
N ASN A 75 7.19 -18.15 -5.75
CA ASN A 75 7.13 -16.73 -6.05
C ASN A 75 6.06 -16.38 -7.08
N HIS A 76 5.76 -17.29 -8.00
CA HIS A 76 4.74 -17.06 -9.03
C HIS A 76 3.34 -17.10 -8.38
N LEU A 77 3.08 -18.11 -7.55
CA LEU A 77 1.82 -18.20 -6.81
C LEU A 77 1.61 -17.00 -5.87
N LEU A 78 2.67 -16.54 -5.19
CA LEU A 78 2.61 -15.34 -4.36
C LEU A 78 2.29 -14.08 -5.18
N PHE A 79 2.91 -13.93 -6.35
CA PHE A 79 2.67 -12.79 -7.24
C PHE A 79 1.22 -12.79 -7.75
N GLU A 80 0.71 -13.93 -8.23
CA GLU A 80 -0.69 -14.02 -8.69
C GLU A 80 -1.71 -13.75 -7.57
N ALA A 81 -1.44 -14.26 -6.36
CA ALA A 81 -2.33 -14.05 -5.23
C ALA A 81 -2.39 -12.58 -4.83
N ASP A 82 -1.24 -11.91 -4.85
CA ASP A 82 -1.14 -10.50 -4.50
C ASP A 82 -1.72 -9.58 -5.58
N GLU A 83 -1.53 -9.89 -6.88
CA GLU A 83 -2.20 -9.19 -7.99
C GLU A 83 -3.73 -9.26 -7.87
N LYS A 84 -4.27 -10.46 -7.59
CA LYS A 84 -5.72 -10.66 -7.37
C LYS A 84 -6.22 -9.90 -6.14
N ALA A 85 -5.47 -9.90 -5.05
CA ALA A 85 -5.82 -9.11 -3.87
C ALA A 85 -5.77 -7.60 -4.19
N GLN A 86 -4.75 -7.12 -4.89
CA GLN A 86 -4.66 -5.72 -5.32
C GLN A 86 -5.85 -5.30 -6.18
N GLU A 87 -6.22 -6.09 -7.18
CA GLU A 87 -7.38 -5.83 -8.03
C GLU A 87 -8.67 -5.74 -7.19
N GLU A 88 -8.84 -6.64 -6.23
CA GLU A 88 -9.98 -6.63 -5.30
C GLU A 88 -9.99 -5.42 -4.35
N ALA A 89 -8.82 -4.96 -3.91
CA ALA A 89 -8.67 -3.73 -3.12
C ALA A 89 -9.07 -2.49 -3.94
N ILE A 90 -8.63 -2.40 -5.19
CA ILE A 90 -9.00 -1.31 -6.10
C ILE A 90 -10.53 -1.25 -6.24
N HIS A 91 -11.18 -2.39 -6.49
CA HIS A 91 -12.63 -2.47 -6.62
C HIS A 91 -13.38 -2.23 -5.30
N SER A 92 -12.75 -2.49 -4.15
CA SER A 92 -13.34 -2.21 -2.84
C SER A 92 -13.41 -0.71 -2.51
N GLY A 93 -12.62 0.10 -3.24
CA GLY A 93 -12.44 1.52 -3.04
C GLY A 93 -11.49 1.84 -1.89
N GLY A 94 -11.02 3.08 -1.84
CA GLY A 94 -10.21 3.61 -0.75
C GLY A 94 -8.70 3.43 -0.91
N LEU A 95 -8.25 2.56 -1.82
CA LEU A 95 -6.83 2.36 -2.10
C LEU A 95 -6.29 3.50 -2.97
N LEU A 96 -5.27 4.20 -2.48
CA LEU A 96 -4.61 5.30 -3.19
C LEU A 96 -3.33 4.85 -3.90
N LYS A 97 -2.53 4.00 -3.25
CA LYS A 97 -1.32 3.43 -3.83
C LYS A 97 -1.06 2.05 -3.28
N TYR A 98 -0.62 1.16 -4.14
CA TYR A 98 0.12 -0.04 -3.76
C TYR A 98 1.58 0.15 -4.22
N TRP A 99 2.53 -0.06 -3.31
CA TRP A 99 3.96 0.04 -3.55
C TRP A 99 4.64 -1.29 -3.26
N TYR A 100 5.56 -1.69 -4.13
CA TYR A 100 6.30 -2.94 -4.07
C TYR A 100 7.80 -2.68 -4.02
N GLY A 101 8.46 -3.26 -3.03
CA GLY A 101 9.90 -3.40 -3.00
C GLY A 101 10.33 -4.71 -3.66
N ASP A 102 11.57 -4.74 -4.14
CA ASP A 102 12.16 -5.93 -4.70
C ASP A 102 12.41 -6.99 -3.62
N LEU A 103 12.34 -8.26 -4.01
CA LEU A 103 12.80 -9.36 -3.18
C LEU A 103 14.33 -9.34 -3.15
N ASN A 104 14.92 -9.03 -1.99
CA ASN A 104 16.37 -8.98 -1.87
C ASN A 104 17.01 -10.38 -1.76
N PHE A 105 18.34 -10.43 -1.77
CA PHE A 105 19.09 -11.69 -1.68
C PHE A 105 18.91 -12.45 -0.34
N HIS A 106 18.45 -11.76 0.70
CA HIS A 106 18.05 -12.36 1.98
C HIS A 106 16.61 -12.90 1.98
N ARG A 107 15.90 -12.85 0.84
CA ARG A 107 14.48 -13.18 0.67
C ARG A 107 13.54 -12.24 1.42
N GLU A 108 14.02 -11.04 1.72
CA GLU A 108 13.23 -10.02 2.41
C GLU A 108 12.53 -9.12 1.40
N CYS A 109 11.34 -8.67 1.76
CA CYS A 109 10.53 -7.80 0.92
C CYS A 109 9.66 -6.88 1.78
N LEU A 110 9.44 -5.65 1.28
CA LEU A 110 8.46 -4.71 1.80
C LEU A 110 7.40 -4.47 0.73
N ALA A 111 6.14 -4.68 1.08
CA ALA A 111 5.00 -4.19 0.33
C ALA A 111 4.26 -3.15 1.19
N MET A 112 3.70 -2.12 0.57
CA MET A 112 2.99 -1.07 1.30
C MET A 112 1.77 -0.60 0.53
N CYS A 113 0.64 -0.48 1.21
CA CYS A 113 -0.55 0.15 0.65
C CYS A 113 -0.95 1.39 1.45
N ILE A 114 -1.38 2.41 0.72
CA ILE A 114 -1.84 3.70 1.26
C ILE A 114 -3.33 3.83 0.95
N TRP A 115 -4.11 4.14 1.97
CA TRP A 115 -5.55 4.20 1.94
C TRP A 115 -6.05 5.57 2.37
N VAL A 116 -7.20 5.99 1.85
CA VAL A 116 -7.90 7.20 2.32
C VAL A 116 -8.16 7.18 3.82
N ASN A 117 -8.47 6.01 4.38
CA ASN A 117 -8.62 5.79 5.81
C ASN A 117 -8.56 4.29 6.17
N ARG A 118 -8.61 4.01 7.48
CA ARG A 118 -8.58 2.65 8.03
C ARG A 118 -9.82 1.80 7.67
N GLU A 119 -10.99 2.40 7.51
CA GLU A 119 -12.24 1.67 7.24
C GLU A 119 -12.19 0.98 5.88
N PHE A 120 -11.68 1.66 4.86
CA PHE A 120 -11.48 1.06 3.54
C PHE A 120 -10.44 -0.06 3.54
N ALA A 121 -9.33 0.12 4.25
CA ALA A 121 -8.31 -0.93 4.40
C ALA A 121 -8.91 -2.21 5.05
N LEU A 122 -9.75 -2.05 6.07
CA LEU A 122 -10.46 -3.17 6.69
C LEU A 122 -11.48 -3.81 5.75
N LYS A 123 -12.22 -2.99 5.00
CA LYS A 123 -13.20 -3.48 4.03
C LYS A 123 -12.55 -4.39 2.99
N ALA A 124 -11.38 -4.00 2.46
CA ALA A 124 -10.60 -4.81 1.52
C ALA A 124 -10.03 -6.08 2.17
N THR A 125 -9.49 -5.97 3.39
CA THR A 125 -8.90 -7.12 4.12
C THR A 125 -9.88 -8.29 4.30
N HIS A 126 -11.18 -8.02 4.43
CA HIS A 126 -12.22 -9.04 4.60
C HIS A 126 -12.72 -9.66 3.29
N LYS A 127 -12.16 -9.26 2.14
CA LYS A 127 -12.59 -9.77 0.85
C LYS A 127 -11.95 -11.12 0.51
N PRO A 128 -12.62 -11.98 -0.29
CA PRO A 128 -12.18 -13.35 -0.52
C PRO A 128 -10.75 -13.50 -1.05
N LEU A 129 -10.32 -12.68 -2.02
CA LEU A 129 -8.99 -12.79 -2.60
C LEU A 129 -7.90 -12.31 -1.63
N HIS A 130 -8.16 -11.27 -0.84
CA HIS A 130 -7.29 -10.89 0.29
C HIS A 130 -7.14 -12.00 1.32
N LEU A 131 -8.24 -12.68 1.69
CA LEU A 131 -8.18 -13.79 2.63
C LEU A 131 -7.38 -14.97 2.08
N GLN A 132 -7.46 -15.23 0.76
CA GLN A 132 -6.63 -16.24 0.10
C GLN A 132 -5.15 -15.87 0.11
N ALA A 133 -4.80 -14.62 -0.23
CA ALA A 133 -3.43 -14.13 -0.17
C ALA A 133 -2.86 -14.19 1.26
N ALA A 134 -3.65 -13.80 2.27
CA ALA A 134 -3.26 -13.90 3.68
C ALA A 134 -3.05 -15.36 4.12
N LYS A 135 -3.85 -16.30 3.62
CA LYS A 135 -3.65 -17.73 3.89
C LYS A 135 -2.34 -18.22 3.28
N LEU A 136 -2.08 -17.91 2.01
CA LEU A 136 -0.83 -18.26 1.34
C LEU A 136 0.39 -17.66 2.04
N ALA A 137 0.26 -16.46 2.60
CA ALA A 137 1.33 -15.84 3.36
C ALA A 137 1.77 -16.70 4.57
N ASN A 138 0.82 -17.29 5.31
CA ASN A 138 1.13 -18.19 6.41
C ASN A 138 1.88 -19.46 5.97
N GLU A 139 1.70 -19.87 4.71
CA GLU A 139 2.33 -21.07 4.16
C GLU A 139 3.70 -20.78 3.54
N MET A 140 3.91 -19.58 2.98
CA MET A 140 5.04 -19.27 2.09
C MET A 140 6.09 -18.31 2.67
N TYR A 141 5.83 -17.68 3.82
CA TYR A 141 6.82 -16.84 4.50
C TYR A 141 7.41 -17.55 5.73
N ASP A 142 8.72 -17.38 5.94
CA ASP A 142 9.38 -17.75 7.19
C ASP A 142 8.88 -16.84 8.32
N THR A 143 8.82 -15.54 8.05
CA THR A 143 8.25 -14.53 8.94
C THR A 143 7.55 -13.44 8.13
N TYR A 144 6.54 -12.82 8.72
CA TYR A 144 5.98 -11.57 8.21
C TYR A 144 5.45 -10.70 9.35
N GLN A 145 5.39 -9.40 9.11
CA GLN A 145 4.87 -8.40 10.02
C GLN A 145 3.96 -7.43 9.27
N LEU A 146 2.79 -7.14 9.87
CA LEU A 146 1.87 -6.10 9.42
C LEU A 146 1.97 -4.89 10.33
N GLU A 147 2.55 -3.82 9.80
CA GLU A 147 2.63 -2.51 10.44
C GLU A 147 1.47 -1.64 9.97
N ARG A 148 0.96 -0.78 10.84
CA ARG A 148 -0.17 0.11 10.56
C ARG A 148 0.17 1.51 11.05
N TYR A 149 0.04 2.49 10.16
CA TYR A 149 0.38 3.88 10.46
C TYR A 149 -0.75 4.81 10.04
N THR A 150 -0.86 5.92 10.76
CA THR A 150 -1.54 7.11 10.27
C THR A 150 -0.48 8.02 9.65
N LEU A 151 -0.63 8.31 8.36
CA LEU A 151 0.12 9.36 7.69
C LEU A 151 -0.67 10.66 7.85
N SER A 152 -0.03 11.73 8.31
CA SER A 152 -0.68 13.02 8.48
C SER A 152 0.19 14.11 7.90
N LYS A 153 -0.45 15.09 7.25
CA LYS A 153 0.19 16.25 6.64
C LYS A 153 -0.57 17.50 7.06
N LYS A 154 0.13 18.49 7.64
CA LYS A 154 -0.44 19.80 7.98
C LYS A 154 -0.22 20.80 6.87
N LYS A 155 -1.12 21.77 6.75
CA LYS A 155 -0.94 22.87 5.80
C LYS A 155 0.32 23.66 6.14
N GLY A 156 1.18 23.90 5.16
CA GLY A 156 2.45 24.63 5.34
C GLY A 156 3.62 23.82 5.92
N GLU A 157 3.44 22.53 6.24
CA GLU A 157 4.56 21.56 6.26
C GLU A 157 5.08 21.31 4.84
#